data_AF-A0A956FSE5-F1
#
_entry.id   AF-A0A956FSE5-F1
#
_cell.length_a   1.000
_cell.length_b   1.000
_cell.length_c   1.000
_cell.angle_alpha   90.00
_cell.angle_beta   90.00
_cell.angle_gamma   90.00
#
_symmetry.space_group_name_H-M   'P 1'
#
loop_
_entity.id
_entity.type
_entity.pdbx_description
1 polymer ?
#
loop_
_entity_poly.entity_id
_entity_poly.type
_entity_poly.pdbx_seq_one_letter_code
_entity_poly.pdbx_strand_id
1 'polypeptide(L)'
;MPDEPVEDVDALGGLAAAILRHDAAAAVDLAARALSHDGRSAGPALVRVAGILTELALGDRAIRPIFAAHWIKTVVVADDEARALPADVDWRRPLLACVRFFAGPIQERSLQALVHDAARFVVDGKVPKTLT
;
A
#
# COMPACT_ATOMS: atom_id res chain seq x y z
N MET A 1 -13.84 -5.12 30.01
CA MET A 1 -12.84 -5.47 28.99
C MET A 1 -13.63 -6.13 27.86
N PRO A 2 -14.06 -5.39 26.83
CA PRO A 2 -14.65 -6.04 25.66
C PRO A 2 -13.56 -6.91 25.02
N ASP A 3 -13.86 -8.19 24.81
CA ASP A 3 -13.01 -9.10 24.03
C ASP A 3 -12.83 -8.47 22.64
N GLU A 4 -11.59 -8.14 22.28
CA GLU A 4 -11.27 -7.85 20.88
C GLU A 4 -11.56 -9.13 20.07
N PRO A 5 -12.30 -9.04 18.96
CA PRO A 5 -12.60 -10.20 18.14
C PRO A 5 -11.30 -10.81 17.62
N VAL A 6 -11.05 -12.07 17.98
CA VAL A 6 -9.85 -12.84 17.62
C VAL A 6 -9.63 -12.91 16.10
N GLU A 7 -10.68 -12.74 15.29
CA GLU A 7 -10.60 -12.69 13.82
C GLU A 7 -9.88 -11.44 13.27
N ASP A 8 -9.92 -10.30 13.98
CA ASP A 8 -9.32 -9.03 13.50
C ASP A 8 -7.79 -9.05 13.54
N VAL A 9 -7.21 -9.77 14.50
CA VAL A 9 -5.76 -9.91 14.64
C VAL A 9 -5.18 -10.76 13.50
N ASP A 10 -5.93 -11.76 13.04
CA ASP A 10 -5.51 -12.66 11.96
C ASP A 10 -5.57 -11.96 10.59
N ALA A 11 -6.60 -11.12 10.37
CA ALA A 11 -6.70 -10.31 9.14
C ALA A 11 -5.59 -9.25 9.03
N LEU A 12 -5.29 -8.53 10.12
CA LEU A 12 -4.22 -7.53 10.16
C LEU A 12 -2.83 -8.18 10.08
N GLY A 13 -2.63 -9.33 10.72
CA GLY A 13 -1.40 -10.11 10.62
C GLY A 13 -1.15 -10.63 9.20
N GLY A 14 -2.20 -11.05 8.50
CA GLY A 14 -2.13 -11.48 7.10
C GLY A 14 -1.87 -10.35 6.11
N LEU A 15 -2.28 -9.12 6.40
CA LEU A 15 -2.19 -7.98 5.48
C LEU A 15 -0.74 -7.64 5.10
N ALA A 16 0.13 -7.46 6.08
CA ALA A 16 1.54 -7.15 5.83
C ALA A 16 2.21 -8.24 4.99
N ALA A 17 1.92 -9.51 5.30
CA ALA A 17 2.44 -10.65 4.59
C ALA A 17 1.94 -10.72 3.13
N ALA A 18 0.68 -10.35 2.86
CA ALA A 18 0.15 -10.26 1.50
C ALA A 18 0.81 -9.12 0.70
N ILE A 19 1.02 -7.95 1.31
CA ILE A 19 1.72 -6.81 0.68
C ILE A 19 3.16 -7.19 0.33
N LEU A 20 3.90 -7.83 1.26
CA LEU A 20 5.28 -8.27 1.04
C LEU A 20 5.41 -9.35 -0.04
N ARG A 21 4.36 -10.14 -0.27
CA ARG A 21 4.30 -11.12 -1.38
C ARG A 21 3.79 -10.52 -2.69
N HIS A 22 3.49 -9.22 -2.74
CA HIS A 22 2.86 -8.54 -3.87
C HIS A 22 1.52 -9.17 -4.31
N ASP A 23 0.77 -9.75 -3.37
CA ASP A 23 -0.56 -10.29 -3.61
C ASP A 23 -1.62 -9.20 -3.37
N ALA A 24 -1.85 -8.38 -4.39
CA ALA A 24 -2.79 -7.26 -4.31
C ALA A 24 -4.24 -7.70 -4.06
N ALA A 25 -4.64 -8.88 -4.54
CA ALA A 25 -6.00 -9.37 -4.33
C ALA A 25 -6.20 -9.75 -2.86
N ALA A 26 -5.29 -10.54 -2.29
CA ALA A 26 -5.34 -10.92 -0.89
C ALA A 26 -5.17 -9.71 0.04
N ALA A 27 -4.26 -8.79 -0.27
CA ALA A 27 -4.03 -7.59 0.55
C ALA A 27 -5.28 -6.70 0.61
N VAL A 28 -5.94 -6.46 -0.53
CA VAL A 28 -7.16 -5.65 -0.58
C VAL A 28 -8.31 -6.33 0.15
N ASP A 29 -8.49 -7.65 0.00
CA ASP A 29 -9.53 -8.40 0.70
C ASP A 29 -9.32 -8.40 2.23
N LEU A 30 -8.10 -8.65 2.69
CA LEU A 30 -7.75 -8.58 4.12
C LEU A 30 -7.95 -7.18 4.71
N ALA A 31 -7.53 -6.13 3.99
CA ALA A 31 -7.76 -4.75 4.41
C ALA A 31 -9.26 -4.41 4.42
N ALA A 32 -10.03 -4.84 3.42
CA ALA A 32 -11.46 -4.62 3.37
C ALA A 32 -12.18 -5.30 4.54
N ARG A 33 -11.78 -6.52 4.91
CA ARG A 33 -12.32 -7.23 6.09
C ARG A 33 -12.02 -6.48 7.39
N ALA A 34 -10.75 -6.11 7.61
CA ALA A 34 -10.34 -5.34 8.78
C ALA A 34 -11.05 -3.97 8.89
N LEU A 35 -11.37 -3.34 7.76
CA LEU A 35 -12.09 -2.06 7.69
C LEU A 35 -13.62 -2.21 7.66
N SER A 36 -14.15 -3.44 7.64
CA SER A 36 -15.59 -3.70 7.59
C SER A 36 -16.25 -3.75 8.97
N HIS A 37 -15.47 -3.83 10.05
CA HIS A 37 -16.01 -3.74 11.41
C HIS A 37 -16.27 -2.28 11.84
N ASP A 38 -17.52 -2.06 12.23
CA ASP A 38 -18.11 -0.88 12.87
C ASP A 38 -18.32 0.40 12.06
N GLY A 39 -19.59 0.60 11.72
CA GLY A 39 -20.16 1.90 11.38
C GLY A 39 -19.71 2.96 12.39
N ARG A 40 -18.98 3.96 11.88
CA ARG A 40 -18.55 5.20 12.55
C ARG A 40 -17.44 5.09 13.61
N SER A 41 -16.98 3.90 13.98
CA SER A 41 -15.82 3.72 14.88
C SER A 41 -14.62 3.09 14.20
N ALA A 42 -14.45 3.33 12.89
CA ALA A 42 -13.28 2.93 12.10
C ALA A 42 -11.92 3.38 12.67
N GLY A 43 -11.87 4.23 13.69
CA GLY A 43 -10.65 4.80 14.27
C GLY A 43 -9.55 3.78 14.56
N PRO A 44 -9.78 2.72 15.35
CA PRO A 44 -8.72 1.75 15.69
C PRO A 44 -8.26 0.92 14.49
N ALA A 45 -9.19 0.41 13.68
CA ALA A 45 -8.85 -0.38 12.49
C ALA A 45 -8.11 0.45 11.43
N LEU A 46 -8.58 1.68 11.19
CA LEU A 46 -7.93 2.67 10.32
C LEU A 46 -6.50 2.96 10.76
N VAL A 47 -6.31 3.26 12.05
CA VAL A 47 -4.98 3.54 12.63
C VAL A 47 -4.06 2.33 12.48
N ARG A 48 -4.58 1.11 12.70
CA ARG A 48 -3.79 -0.13 12.54
C ARG A 48 -3.38 -0.38 11.09
N VAL A 49 -4.30 -0.26 10.14
CA VAL A 49 -3.98 -0.42 8.69
C VAL A 49 -2.99 0.67 8.23
N ALA A 50 -3.22 1.93 8.58
CA ALA A 50 -2.30 3.02 8.25
C ALA A 50 -0.91 2.84 8.89
N GLY A 51 -0.86 2.32 10.12
CA GLY A 51 0.38 1.98 10.81
C GLY A 51 1.18 0.92 10.05
N ILE A 52 0.55 -0.19 9.66
CA ILE A 52 1.19 -1.26 8.88
C ILE A 52 1.76 -0.71 7.56
N LEU A 53 0.98 0.10 6.83
CA LEU A 53 1.44 0.70 5.57
C LEU A 53 2.63 1.64 5.79
N THR A 54 2.61 2.41 6.88
CA THR A 54 3.70 3.33 7.24
C THR A 54 4.96 2.58 7.62
N GLU A 55 4.86 1.52 8.44
CA GLU A 55 6.00 0.68 8.83
C GLU A 55 6.62 -0.01 7.62
N LEU A 56 5.81 -0.57 6.72
CA LEU A 56 6.30 -1.15 5.47
C LEU A 56 6.99 -0.10 4.60
N ALA A 57 6.46 1.12 4.54
CA ALA A 57 7.07 2.20 3.79
C ALA A 57 8.41 2.68 4.40
N LEU A 58 8.57 2.62 5.72
CA LEU A 58 9.80 2.96 6.43
C LEU A 58 10.83 1.83 6.45
N GLY A 59 10.36 0.57 6.39
CA GLY A 59 11.19 -0.63 6.45
C GLY A 59 11.92 -0.96 5.15
N ASP A 60 11.48 -0.43 4.01
CA ASP A 60 12.15 -0.61 2.73
C ASP A 60 13.46 0.19 2.66
N ARG A 61 14.53 -0.43 3.19
CA ARG A 61 15.89 0.15 3.23
C ARG A 61 16.53 0.32 1.85
N ALA A 62 15.94 -0.20 0.78
CA ALA A 62 16.53 -0.19 -0.56
C ALA A 62 15.89 0.84 -1.50
N ILE A 63 14.73 1.40 -1.13
CA ILE A 63 13.98 2.30 -1.98
C ILE A 63 14.35 3.77 -1.69
N ARG A 64 14.81 4.48 -2.73
CA ARG A 64 15.32 5.86 -2.68
C ARG A 64 14.43 6.74 -1.78
N PRO A 65 14.98 7.67 -0.98
CA PRO A 65 14.23 8.56 -0.07
C PRO A 65 13.00 9.24 -0.70
N ILE A 66 13.02 9.45 -2.01
CA ILE A 66 11.92 10.01 -2.81
C ILE A 66 10.67 9.12 -2.79
N PHE A 67 10.83 7.80 -2.91
CA PHE A 67 9.73 6.86 -2.94
C PHE A 67 9.15 6.64 -1.54
N ALA A 68 9.98 6.53 -0.50
CA ALA A 68 9.51 6.50 0.89
C ALA A 68 8.70 7.77 1.24
N ALA A 69 9.20 8.94 0.85
CA ALA A 69 8.46 10.19 1.01
C ALA A 69 7.15 10.22 0.20
N HIS A 70 7.15 9.64 -1.00
CA HIS A 70 5.93 9.54 -1.82
C HIS A 70 4.91 8.62 -1.17
N TRP A 71 5.33 7.46 -0.68
CA TRP A 71 4.51 6.48 0.01
C TRP A 71 3.87 7.05 1.28
N ILE A 72 4.66 7.69 2.14
CA ILE A 72 4.14 8.36 3.34
C ILE A 72 3.11 9.41 2.96
N LYS A 73 3.40 10.24 1.96
CA LYS A 73 2.43 11.25 1.46
C LYS A 73 1.15 10.60 0.95
N THR A 74 1.26 9.50 0.19
CA THR A 74 0.09 8.77 -0.33
C THR A 74 -0.76 8.19 0.80
N VAL A 75 -0.14 7.63 1.84
CA VAL A 75 -0.86 7.12 3.02
C VAL A 75 -1.56 8.24 3.77
N VAL A 76 -0.87 9.35 4.03
CA VAL A 76 -1.45 10.52 4.73
C VAL A 76 -2.64 11.08 3.96
N VAL A 77 -2.50 11.29 2.65
CA VAL A 77 -3.60 11.81 1.81
C VAL A 77 -4.77 10.83 1.77
N ALA A 78 -4.52 9.52 1.73
CA ALA A 78 -5.59 8.52 1.76
C ALA A 78 -6.33 8.50 3.10
N ASP A 79 -5.63 8.68 4.23
CA ASP A 79 -6.24 8.80 5.57
C ASP A 79 -7.06 10.09 5.70
N ASP A 80 -6.48 11.24 5.30
CA ASP A 80 -7.16 12.54 5.33
C ASP A 80 -8.44 12.52 4.49
N GLU A 81 -8.37 11.98 3.27
CA GLU A 81 -9.53 11.84 2.38
C GLU A 81 -10.59 10.91 3.00
N ALA A 82 -10.17 9.75 3.53
CA ALA A 82 -11.08 8.81 4.18
C ALA A 82 -11.82 9.45 5.37
N ARG A 83 -11.16 10.32 6.15
CA ARG A 83 -11.78 11.07 7.26
C ARG A 83 -12.68 12.21 6.80
N ALA A 84 -12.37 12.81 5.66
CA ALA A 84 -13.13 13.95 5.11
C ALA A 84 -14.40 13.52 4.35
N LEU A 85 -14.46 12.27 3.88
CA LEU A 85 -15.59 11.78 3.09
C LEU A 85 -16.88 11.66 3.93
N PRO A 86 -18.05 12.05 3.36
CA PRO A 86 -19.36 11.87 4.00
C PRO A 86 -19.69 10.40 4.27
N ALA A 87 -20.52 10.14 5.29
CA ALA A 87 -20.85 8.77 5.72
C ALA A 87 -21.66 7.94 4.69
N ASP A 88 -22.29 8.60 3.71
CA ASP A 88 -23.00 7.99 2.58
C ASP A 88 -22.08 7.63 1.41
N VAL A 89 -20.81 8.06 1.45
CA VAL A 89 -19.77 7.70 0.49
C VAL A 89 -18.94 6.56 1.07
N ASP A 90 -18.47 5.65 0.22
CA ASP A 90 -17.56 4.57 0.62
C ASP A 90 -16.18 5.14 0.99
N TRP A 91 -16.07 5.63 2.23
CA TRP A 91 -14.88 6.26 2.82
C TRP A 91 -13.66 5.34 2.83
N ARG A 92 -13.84 4.02 2.68
CA ARG A 92 -12.76 3.02 2.63
C ARG A 92 -11.99 3.07 1.31
N ARG A 93 -12.60 3.59 0.25
CA ARG A 93 -12.06 3.55 -1.11
C ARG A 93 -10.67 4.17 -1.27
N PRO A 94 -10.33 5.34 -0.67
CA PRO A 94 -8.97 5.88 -0.72
C PRO A 94 -7.92 4.94 -0.12
N LEU A 95 -8.24 4.29 1.01
CA LEU A 95 -7.33 3.36 1.68
C LEU A 95 -7.17 2.06 0.90
N LEU A 96 -8.26 1.52 0.35
CA LEU A 96 -8.19 0.33 -0.51
C LEU A 96 -7.37 0.60 -1.78
N ALA A 97 -7.47 1.81 -2.35
CA ALA A 97 -6.62 2.21 -3.47
C ALA A 97 -5.14 2.31 -3.06
N CYS A 98 -4.87 2.82 -1.85
CA CYS A 98 -3.55 2.89 -1.25
C CYS A 98 -2.96 1.48 -1.07
N VAL A 99 -3.69 0.56 -0.42
CA VAL A 99 -3.29 -0.85 -0.24
C VAL A 99 -2.99 -1.51 -1.59
N ARG A 100 -3.85 -1.32 -2.59
CA ARG A 100 -3.61 -1.84 -3.95
C ARG A 100 -2.35 -1.26 -4.59
N PHE A 101 -2.05 0.02 -4.35
CA PHE A 101 -0.83 0.66 -4.85
C PHE A 101 0.42 0.07 -4.20
N PHE A 102 0.42 -0.15 -2.89
CA PHE A 102 1.53 -0.75 -2.14
C PHE A 102 1.75 -2.24 -2.44
N ALA A 103 0.66 -2.99 -2.61
CA ALA A 103 0.74 -4.40 -2.97
C ALA A 103 1.09 -4.61 -4.46
N GLY A 104 1.06 -3.56 -5.28
CA GLY A 104 1.60 -3.60 -6.63
C GLY A 104 3.13 -3.68 -6.61
N PRO A 105 3.76 -4.42 -7.53
CA PRO A 105 5.22 -4.54 -7.56
C PRO A 105 5.84 -3.21 -8.02
N ILE A 106 6.14 -2.32 -7.08
CA ILE A 106 6.83 -1.05 -7.33
C ILE A 106 8.29 -1.32 -7.69
N GLN A 107 8.89 -2.37 -7.12
CA GLN A 107 10.24 -2.85 -7.44
C GLN A 107 10.34 -3.37 -8.88
N GLU A 108 9.28 -3.97 -9.42
CA GLU A 108 9.29 -4.41 -10.82
C GLU A 108 9.26 -3.24 -11.78
N ARG A 109 8.63 -2.09 -11.50
CA ARG A 109 8.54 -1.01 -12.50
C ARG A 109 9.88 -0.36 -12.79
N SER A 110 10.72 -0.15 -11.77
CA SER A 110 12.07 0.41 -11.97
C SER A 110 13.00 -0.62 -12.60
N LEU A 111 12.97 -1.88 -12.15
CA LEU A 111 13.72 -2.97 -12.77
C LEU A 111 13.27 -3.24 -14.20
N GLN A 112 11.96 -3.26 -14.46
CA GLN A 112 11.37 -3.42 -15.78
C GLN A 112 11.73 -2.24 -16.68
N ALA A 113 11.71 -1.01 -16.17
CA ALA A 113 12.19 0.15 -16.93
C ALA A 113 13.68 0.03 -17.26
N LEU A 114 14.50 -0.40 -16.29
CA LEU A 114 15.94 -0.62 -16.48
C LEU A 114 16.20 -1.74 -17.51
N VAL A 115 15.51 -2.88 -17.38
CA VAL A 115 15.59 -4.03 -18.29
C VAL A 115 15.10 -3.64 -19.69
N HIS A 116 14.02 -2.87 -19.78
CA HIS A 116 13.49 -2.38 -21.04
C HIS A 116 14.45 -1.40 -21.73
N ASP A 117 15.04 -0.47 -20.99
CA ASP A 117 16.04 0.47 -21.52
C ASP A 117 17.34 -0.25 -21.92
N ALA A 118 17.78 -1.24 -21.13
CA ALA A 118 18.92 -2.09 -21.48
C ALA A 118 18.67 -2.91 -22.76
N ALA A 119 17.47 -3.49 -22.89
CA ALA A 119 17.08 -4.23 -24.10
C ALA A 119 17.07 -3.31 -25.33
N ARG A 120 16.50 -2.11 -25.22
CA ARG A 120 16.50 -1.11 -26.29
C ARG A 120 17.89 -0.60 -26.63
N PHE A 121 18.79 -0.52 -25.66
CA PHE A 121 20.18 -0.16 -25.94
C PHE A 121 20.89 -1.23 -26.76
N VAL A 122 20.77 -2.51 -26.36
CA VAL A 122 21.43 -3.62 -27.07
C VAL A 122 20.82 -3.87 -28.45
N VAL A 123 19.49 -3.82 -28.57
CA VAL A 123 18.78 -4.17 -29.81
C VAL A 123 18.68 -2.98 -30.76
N ASP A 124 18.32 -1.80 -30.26
CA ASP A 124 18.03 -0.63 -31.11
C ASP A 124 19.19 0.40 -31.14
N GLY A 125 20.26 0.20 -30.36
CA GLY A 125 21.32 1.20 -30.18
C GLY A 125 20.86 2.48 -29.47
N LYS A 126 19.67 2.48 -28.87
CA LYS A 126 19.10 3.66 -28.21
C LYS A 126 19.65 3.79 -26.80
N VAL A 127 20.43 4.86 -26.56
CA VAL A 127 21.00 5.16 -25.24
C VAL A 127 19.89 5.29 -24.19
N PRO A 128 20.03 4.65 -23.00
CA PRO A 128 19.07 4.77 -21.90
C PRO A 128 18.82 6.22 -21.51
N LYS A 129 17.57 6.55 -21.16
CA LYS A 129 17.21 7.93 -20.78
C LYS A 129 17.83 8.35 -19.43
N THR A 130 18.20 7.38 -18.61
CA THR A 130 18.88 7.55 -17.32
C THR A 130 20.08 6.61 -17.27
N LEU A 131 21.27 7.16 -17.00
CA LEU A 131 22.52 6.41 -16.84
C LEU A 131 22.81 6.04 -15.36
N THR A 132 21.82 6.20 -14.47
CA THR A 132 21.98 6.16 -13.01
C THR A 132 20.94 5.33 -12.28
#